data_AF-A0A6M1YQL9-F1
#
_entry.id   AF-A0A6M1YQL9-F1
#
_cell.length_a   1.000
_cell.length_b   1.000
_cell.length_c   1.000
_cell.angle_alpha   90.00
_cell.angle_beta   90.00
_cell.angle_gamma   90.00
#
_symmetry.space_group_name_H-M   'P 1'
#
loop_
_entity.id
_entity.type
_entity.pdbx_description
1 polymer ?
#
loop_
_entity_poly.entity_id
_entity_poly.type
_entity_poly.pdbx_seq_one_letter_code
_entity_poly.pdbx_strand_id
1 'polypeptide(L)'
;MKILIYFIEWTIAFFIIWGLNFSLNNLLRKKLSPIMSSIFTFVIIGLFCFLISPYLITFTYPSLIYLPIAFFFFVLTIVKVTKV
;
A
#
# COMPACT_ATOMS: atom_id res chain seq x y z
N MET A 1 9.67 -23.53 9.38
CA MET A 1 10.35 -22.59 8.46
C MET A 1 9.40 -21.82 7.56
N LYS A 2 8.42 -22.44 6.87
CA LYS A 2 7.52 -21.72 5.94
C LYS A 2 6.73 -20.54 6.56
N ILE A 3 6.26 -20.70 7.80
CA ILE A 3 5.54 -19.62 8.52
C ILE A 3 6.44 -18.40 8.80
N LEU A 4 7.74 -18.63 9.01
CA LEU A 4 8.71 -17.59 9.32
C LEU A 4 9.05 -16.79 8.06
N ILE A 5 9.20 -17.47 6.93
CA ILE A 5 9.37 -16.85 5.61
C ILE A 5 8.15 -16.00 5.27
N TYR A 6 6.93 -16.52 5.48
CA TYR A 6 5.69 -15.77 5.28
C TYR A 6 5.64 -14.48 6.10
N PHE A 7 5.98 -14.56 7.39
CA PHE A 7 6.00 -13.40 8.27
C PHE A 7 7.02 -12.34 7.81
N ILE A 8 8.19 -12.77 7.33
CA ILE A 8 9.23 -11.88 6.78
C ILE A 8 8.74 -11.21 5.49
N GLU A 9 8.20 -11.98 4.54
CA GLU A 9 7.64 -11.46 3.28
C GLU A 9 6.53 -10.44 3.54
N TRP A 10 5.63 -10.75 4.48
CA TRP A 10 4.54 -9.87 4.87
C TRP A 10 5.05 -8.56 5.51
N THR A 11 6.04 -8.66 6.39
CA THR A 11 6.66 -7.49 7.04
C THR A 11 7.35 -6.59 6.02
N ILE A 12 8.11 -7.16 5.07
CA ILE A 12 8.76 -6.40 4.01
C ILE A 12 7.72 -5.69 3.14
N ALA A 13 6.67 -6.40 2.71
CA ALA A 13 5.59 -5.82 1.92
C ALA A 13 4.88 -4.68 2.67
N PHE A 14 4.68 -4.83 3.99
CA PHE A 14 4.13 -3.78 4.85
C PHE A 14 4.96 -2.49 4.79
N PHE A 15 6.27 -2.57 4.98
CA PHE A 15 7.15 -1.41 4.93
C PHE A 15 7.23 -0.77 3.54
N ILE A 16 7.24 -1.58 2.47
CA ILE A 16 7.26 -1.07 1.09
C ILE A 16 5.98 -0.29 0.79
N ILE A 17 4.81 -0.87 1.08
CA ILE A 17 3.52 -0.23 0.83
C ILE A 17 3.38 1.04 1.67
N TRP A 18 3.85 1.01 2.92
CA TRP A 18 3.86 2.19 3.78
C TRP A 18 4.69 3.33 3.19
N GLY A 19 5.92 3.03 2.77
CA GLY A 19 6.83 4.01 2.18
C GLY A 19 6.29 4.59 0.89
N LEU A 20 5.67 3.76 0.04
CA LEU A 20 4.98 4.20 -1.18
C LEU A 20 3.80 5.11 -0.86
N ASN A 21 2.94 4.73 0.08
CA ASN A 21 1.79 5.53 0.49
C ASN A 21 2.20 6.89 1.04
N PHE A 22 3.23 6.92 1.90
CA PHE A 22 3.75 8.18 2.43
C PHE A 22 4.31 9.07 1.31
N SER A 23 5.16 8.51 0.44
CA SER A 23 5.85 9.26 -0.61
C SER A 23 4.89 9.83 -1.65
N LEU A 24 3.98 9.01 -2.17
CA LEU A 24 2.99 9.41 -3.17
C LEU A 24 2.03 10.46 -2.62
N ASN A 25 1.55 10.27 -1.40
CA ASN A 25 0.62 11.22 -0.80
C ASN A 25 1.30 12.57 -0.52
N ASN A 26 2.57 12.57 -0.11
CA ASN A 26 3.29 13.82 0.10
C ASN A 26 3.60 14.54 -1.23
N LEU A 27 3.83 13.78 -2.31
CA LEU A 27 4.04 14.32 -3.65
C LEU A 27 2.74 14.90 -4.24
N LEU A 28 1.63 14.18 -4.12
CA LEU A 28 0.32 14.56 -4.66
C LEU A 28 -0.32 15.72 -3.88
N ARG A 29 -0.12 15.82 -2.56
CA ARG A 29 -0.55 16.96 -1.73
C ARG A 29 0.00 18.31 -2.20
N LYS A 30 1.11 18.33 -2.95
CA LYS A 30 1.64 19.58 -3.52
C LYS A 30 0.74 20.17 -4.61
N LYS A 31 -0.12 19.36 -5.22
CA LYS A 31 -0.96 19.74 -6.38
C LYS A 31 -2.45 19.48 -6.17
N LEU A 32 -2.82 18.62 -5.22
CA LEU A 32 -4.19 18.16 -4.99
C LEU A 32 -4.60 18.39 -3.53
N SER A 33 -5.91 18.44 -3.28
CA SER A 33 -6.43 18.48 -1.91
C SER A 33 -5.99 17.21 -1.15
N PRO A 34 -5.83 17.29 0.19
CA PRO A 34 -5.37 16.17 1.00
C PRO A 34 -6.20 14.88 0.84
N ILE A 35 -7.52 15.02 0.66
CA ILE A 35 -8.45 13.89 0.45
C ILE A 35 -8.22 13.26 -0.92
N MET A 36 -8.18 14.09 -1.97
CA MET A 36 -7.95 13.60 -3.34
C MET A 36 -6.57 12.93 -3.46
N SER A 37 -5.55 13.50 -2.82
CA SER A 37 -4.21 12.91 -2.75
C SER A 37 -4.24 11.51 -2.12
N SER A 38 -5.00 11.31 -1.03
CA SER A 38 -5.16 10.00 -0.40
C SER A 38 -5.86 8.99 -1.31
N ILE A 39 -6.93 9.40 -2.00
CA ILE A 39 -7.68 8.55 -2.93
C ILE A 39 -6.79 8.14 -4.11
N PHE A 40 -6.11 9.09 -4.75
CA PHE A 40 -5.22 8.81 -5.87
C PHE A 40 -4.04 7.91 -5.46
N THR A 41 -3.46 8.15 -4.29
CA THR A 41 -2.39 7.29 -3.76
C THR A 41 -2.86 5.85 -3.59
N PHE A 42 -4.05 5.65 -3.02
CA PHE A 42 -4.62 4.31 -2.86
C PHE A 42 -4.91 3.63 -4.20
N VAL A 43 -5.47 4.35 -5.18
CA VAL A 43 -5.72 3.81 -6.52
C VAL A 43 -4.40 3.41 -7.19
N ILE A 44 -3.37 4.24 -7.14
CA ILE A 44 -2.05 3.95 -7.74
C ILE A 44 -1.42 2.72 -7.09
N ILE A 45 -1.43 2.64 -5.76
CA ILE A 45 -0.86 1.49 -5.01
C ILE A 45 -1.70 0.24 -5.24
N GLY A 46 -3.03 0.35 -5.31
CA GLY A 46 -3.92 -0.76 -5.61
C GLY A 46 -3.68 -1.34 -7.01
N LEU A 47 -3.55 -0.46 -8.01
CA LEU A 47 -3.18 -0.86 -9.38
C LEU A 47 -1.79 -1.48 -9.43
N PHE A 48 -0.81 -0.92 -8.71
CA PHE A 48 0.53 -1.49 -8.59
C PHE A 48 0.48 -2.90 -8.00
N CYS A 49 -0.26 -3.09 -6.91
CA CYS A 49 -0.44 -4.41 -6.28
C CYS A 49 -1.11 -5.40 -7.25
N PHE A 50 -2.11 -4.96 -8.01
CA PHE A 50 -2.81 -5.80 -9.00
C PHE A 50 -1.96 -6.13 -10.23
N LEU A 51 -1.15 -5.19 -10.72
CA LEU A 51 -0.31 -5.37 -11.91
C LEU A 51 0.97 -6.16 -11.61
N ILE A 52 1.51 -6.06 -10.40
CA ILE A 52 2.72 -6.77 -9.96
C ILE A 52 2.36 -8.10 -9.28
N SER A 53 1.10 -8.27 -8.89
CA SER A 53 0.52 -9.53 -8.41
C SER A 53 0.90 -10.76 -9.26
N PRO A 54 0.86 -10.71 -10.61
CA PRO A 54 1.28 -11.83 -11.46
C PRO A 54 2.78 -11.86 -11.77
N TYR A 55 3.58 -10.86 -11.41
CA TYR A 55 5.05 -10.92 -11.55
C TYR A 55 5.76 -11.33 -10.27
N LEU A 56 5.07 -11.23 -9.12
CA LEU A 56 5.47 -11.83 -7.85
C LEU A 56 5.25 -13.35 -7.81
N ILE A 57 5.15 -14.03 -8.96
CA ILE A 57 5.06 -15.50 -9.09
C ILE A 57 6.24 -16.22 -8.38
N THR A 58 7.30 -15.51 -8.01
CA THR A 58 8.39 -16.02 -7.16
C THR A 58 8.08 -16.03 -5.65
N PHE A 59 7.02 -15.38 -5.19
CA PHE A 59 6.53 -15.48 -3.81
C PHE A 59 5.65 -16.72 -3.67
N THR A 60 5.84 -17.46 -2.59
CA THR A 60 5.22 -18.77 -2.35
C THR A 60 3.68 -18.72 -2.24
N TYR A 61 3.08 -17.54 -2.05
CA TYR A 61 1.66 -17.35 -1.79
C TYR A 61 1.06 -16.10 -2.49
N PRO A 62 -0.25 -16.08 -2.78
CA PRO A 62 -0.87 -15.08 -3.65
C PRO A 62 -0.82 -13.65 -3.07
N SER A 63 -0.48 -12.73 -3.96
CA SER A 63 -0.35 -11.28 -3.78
C SER A 63 -1.62 -10.55 -3.33
N LEU A 64 -2.76 -11.23 -3.29
CA LEU A 64 -4.00 -10.74 -2.68
C LEU A 64 -3.86 -10.42 -1.19
N ILE A 65 -2.87 -11.00 -0.50
CA ILE A 65 -2.56 -10.71 0.91
C ILE A 65 -2.02 -9.29 1.14
N TYR A 66 -1.53 -8.61 0.09
CA TYR A 66 -0.99 -7.25 0.19
C TYR A 66 -2.05 -6.15 0.06
N LEU A 67 -3.23 -6.47 -0.50
CA LEU A 67 -4.38 -5.56 -0.61
C LEU A 67 -4.90 -5.07 0.77
N PRO A 68 -5.06 -5.94 1.79
CA PRO A 68 -5.40 -5.51 3.14
C PRO A 68 -4.44 -4.49 3.73
N ILE A 69 -3.14 -4.61 3.44
CA ILE A 69 -2.11 -3.67 3.90
C ILE A 69 -2.33 -2.30 3.25
N ALA A 70 -2.53 -2.25 1.92
CA ALA A 70 -2.81 -1.01 1.21
C ALA A 70 -4.10 -0.34 1.71
N PHE A 71 -5.15 -1.13 1.96
CA PHE A 71 -6.41 -0.64 2.52
C PHE A 71 -6.25 -0.08 3.93
N PHE A 72 -5.48 -0.75 4.79
CA PHE A 72 -5.18 -0.27 6.14
C PHE A 72 -4.52 1.13 6.13
N PHE A 73 -3.51 1.31 5.28
CA PHE A 73 -2.84 2.60 5.14
C PHE A 73 -3.73 3.68 4.54
N PHE A 74 -4.62 3.33 3.61
CA PHE A 74 -5.61 4.26 3.07
C PHE A 74 -6.57 4.77 4.14
N VAL A 75 -7.15 3.86 4.94
CA VAL A 75 -8.06 4.23 6.03
C VAL A 75 -7.36 5.13 7.04
N LEU A 76 -6.15 4.76 7.49
CA LEU A 76 -5.36 5.60 8.40
C LEU A 76 -5.10 6.99 7.82
N THR A 77 -4.76 7.05 6.53
CA THR A 77 -4.44 8.29 5.86
C THR A 77 -5.67 9.19 5.73
N ILE A 78 -6.83 8.64 5.35
CA ILE A 78 -8.09 9.40 5.29
C ILE A 78 -8.46 9.91 6.67
N VAL A 79 -8.48 9.05 7.70
CA VAL A 79 -8.84 9.47 9.07
C VAL A 79 -7.92 10.57 9.58
N LYS A 80 -6.62 10.48 9.28
CA LYS A 80 -5.65 11.53 9.63
C LYS A 80 -5.94 12.83 8.89
N VAL A 81 -6.36 12.77 7.62
CA VAL A 81 -6.65 13.94 6.79
C VAL A 81 -7.95 14.61 7.18
N THR A 82 -9.00 13.87 7.55
CA THR A 82 -10.31 14.44 7.90
C THR A 82 -10.42 14.94 9.34
N LYS A 83 -9.50 14.53 10.23
CA LYS A 83 -9.41 15.09 11.60
C LYS A 83 -8.62 16.41 11.70
N VAL A 84 -7.99 16.84 10.61
CA VAL A 84 -7.28 18.13 10.48
C VAL A 84 -8.19 19.09 9.72
#